data_AF-A0A6P8AM50-F1
#
_entry.id   AF-A0A6P8AM50-F1
#
_cell.length_a   1.000
_cell.length_b   1.000
_cell.length_c   1.000
_cell.angle_alpha   90.00
_cell.angle_beta   90.00
_cell.angle_gamma   90.00
#
_symmetry.space_group_name_H-M   'P 1'
#
loop_
_entity.id
_entity.type
_entity.pdbx_description
1 polymer ?
#
loop_
_entity_poly.entity_id
_entity_poly.type
_entity_poly.pdbx_seq_one_letter_code
_entity_poly.pdbx_strand_id
1 'polypeptide(L)'
;MVKLHHKAGLLNNVGVHLGDGFSRTEALADLEEAIKVGREAVEATPINSPDRAGRLNNLGIRLNDKFSRTGALADLEEAKQSFATSLGHLNAAINVRLQGGRRFLSIPHISSDKSAFEIAEQAINLIPLLSTRSLPNSDRRHLLSQISGLSSDAAAVALCSKKSPAIAIELLETGRAVIAGDNTSSAISYSPSYRVLITRKSVVSKTERRSLTKTLQVSTLIIYSSANVAHNASLVHGKVQSTETTRK
;
A
#
# COMPACT_ATOMS: atom_id res chain seq x y z
N MET A 1 0.51 23.95 21.74
CA MET A 1 0.42 22.66 21.04
C MET A 1 -0.39 21.61 21.78
N VAL A 2 -0.13 21.29 23.06
CA VAL A 2 -0.85 20.22 23.80
C VAL A 2 -2.38 20.38 23.83
N LYS A 3 -2.90 21.61 24.00
CA LYS A 3 -4.36 21.89 23.96
C LYS A 3 -4.99 21.61 22.59
N LEU A 4 -4.24 21.79 21.50
CA LEU A 4 -4.72 21.52 20.14
C LEU A 4 -4.79 20.02 19.89
N HIS A 5 -3.76 19.24 20.26
CA HIS A 5 -3.78 17.77 20.14
C HIS A 5 -4.92 17.12 20.92
N HIS A 6 -5.17 17.59 22.15
CA HIS A 6 -6.26 17.07 22.98
C HIS A 6 -7.64 17.41 22.40
N LYS A 7 -7.87 18.66 21.98
CA LYS A 7 -9.12 19.07 21.30
C LYS A 7 -9.34 18.23 20.05
N ALA A 8 -8.28 18.07 19.27
CA ALA A 8 -8.31 17.33 18.04
C ALA A 8 -8.67 15.84 18.32
N GLY A 9 -8.09 15.21 19.35
CA GLY A 9 -8.40 13.82 19.74
C GLY A 9 -9.83 13.63 20.25
N LEU A 10 -10.34 14.59 21.02
CA LEU A 10 -11.73 14.61 21.46
C LEU A 10 -12.70 14.71 20.29
N LEU A 11 -12.44 15.59 19.31
CA LEU A 11 -13.28 15.74 18.12
C LEU A 11 -13.29 14.46 17.27
N ASN A 12 -12.15 13.78 17.15
CA ASN A 12 -12.08 12.49 16.46
C ASN A 12 -12.94 11.42 17.16
N ASN A 13 -12.84 11.33 18.48
CA ASN A 13 -13.60 10.33 19.24
C ASN A 13 -15.11 10.63 19.21
N VAL A 14 -15.49 11.91 19.27
CA VAL A 14 -16.88 12.34 19.09
C VAL A 14 -17.38 12.01 17.68
N GLY A 15 -16.61 12.28 16.62
CA GLY A 15 -16.99 11.94 15.25
C GLY A 15 -17.10 10.42 14.99
N VAL A 16 -16.25 9.62 15.64
CA VAL A 16 -16.37 8.15 15.63
C VAL A 16 -17.65 7.73 16.36
N HIS A 17 -17.87 8.19 17.59
CA HIS A 17 -19.05 7.84 18.37
C HIS A 17 -20.37 8.29 17.73
N LEU A 18 -20.43 9.48 17.14
CA LEU A 18 -21.62 9.97 16.46
C LEU A 18 -21.98 9.10 15.26
N GLY A 19 -21.00 8.72 14.43
CA GLY A 19 -21.32 7.86 13.29
C GLY A 19 -21.46 6.36 13.63
N ASP A 20 -20.97 5.90 14.78
CA ASP A 20 -21.27 4.56 15.29
C ASP A 20 -22.68 4.52 15.94
N GLY A 21 -23.11 5.64 16.54
CA GLY A 21 -24.49 5.88 16.98
C GLY A 21 -25.47 5.98 15.82
N PHE A 22 -25.05 6.59 14.71
CA PHE A 22 -25.83 6.74 13.47
C PHE A 22 -26.21 5.41 12.80
N SER A 23 -25.42 4.35 13.02
CA SER A 23 -25.82 3.00 12.58
C SER A 23 -27.11 2.51 13.28
N ARG A 24 -27.62 3.23 14.30
CA ARG A 24 -28.80 2.86 15.08
C ARG A 24 -29.96 3.86 15.01
N THR A 25 -29.78 5.10 14.52
CA THR A 25 -30.81 6.17 14.62
C THR A 25 -31.24 6.79 13.29
N GLU A 26 -30.63 6.44 12.15
CA GLU A 26 -30.99 6.94 10.81
C GLU A 26 -31.03 8.48 10.59
N ALA A 27 -30.65 9.31 11.57
CA ALA A 27 -30.76 10.77 11.47
C ALA A 27 -29.62 11.38 10.64
N LEU A 28 -29.88 11.72 9.37
CA LEU A 28 -28.93 12.37 8.46
C LEU A 28 -28.22 13.59 9.10
N ALA A 29 -28.93 14.33 9.97
CA ALA A 29 -28.39 15.47 10.70
C ALA A 29 -27.19 15.12 11.61
N ASP A 30 -27.22 13.97 12.28
CA ASP A 30 -26.10 13.52 13.14
C ASP A 30 -24.87 13.20 12.29
N LEU A 31 -25.07 12.65 11.09
CA LEU A 31 -23.99 12.38 10.15
C LEU A 31 -23.39 13.66 9.59
N GLU A 32 -24.23 14.64 9.28
CA GLU A 32 -23.77 15.96 8.81
C GLU A 32 -22.94 16.68 9.87
N GLU A 33 -23.37 16.65 11.15
CA GLU A 33 -22.58 17.21 12.24
C GLU A 33 -21.29 16.42 12.46
N ALA A 34 -21.31 15.08 12.37
CA ALA A 34 -20.10 14.26 12.45
C ALA A 34 -19.09 14.58 11.32
N ILE A 35 -19.57 14.82 10.09
CA ILE A 35 -18.73 15.24 8.97
C ILE A 35 -18.14 16.62 9.23
N LYS A 36 -18.95 17.58 9.68
CA LYS A 36 -18.48 18.92 10.02
C LYS A 36 -17.40 18.89 11.10
N VAL A 37 -17.65 18.18 12.20
CA VAL A 37 -16.66 17.96 13.27
C VAL A 37 -15.41 17.25 12.74
N GLY A 38 -15.57 16.28 11.84
CA GLY A 38 -14.47 15.60 11.15
C GLY A 38 -13.59 16.54 10.34
N ARG A 39 -14.19 17.46 9.56
CA ARG A 39 -13.47 18.49 8.80
C ARG A 39 -12.70 19.43 9.73
N GLU A 40 -13.36 19.96 10.76
CA GLU A 40 -12.71 20.82 11.76
C GLU A 40 -11.54 20.09 12.46
N ALA A 41 -11.70 18.80 12.75
CA ALA A 41 -10.66 17.97 13.36
C ALA A 41 -9.46 17.74 12.44
N VAL A 42 -9.68 17.65 11.12
CA VAL A 42 -8.61 17.58 10.12
C VAL A 42 -7.92 18.93 10.01
N GLU A 43 -8.66 20.03 9.88
CA GLU A 43 -8.12 21.39 9.77
C GLU A 43 -7.30 21.80 10.99
N ALA A 44 -7.77 21.48 12.20
CA ALA A 44 -7.09 21.79 13.45
C ALA A 44 -5.81 20.95 13.68
N THR A 45 -5.61 19.86 12.94
CA THR A 45 -4.43 19.01 13.06
C THR A 45 -3.33 19.46 12.11
N PRO A 46 -2.09 19.71 12.57
CA PRO A 46 -0.99 20.09 11.70
C PRO A 46 -0.79 19.13 10.52
N ILE A 47 -0.45 19.66 9.35
CA ILE A 47 -0.28 18.88 8.10
C ILE A 47 0.68 17.70 8.24
N ASN A 48 1.69 17.82 9.11
CA ASN A 48 2.72 16.80 9.32
C ASN A 48 2.44 15.85 10.50
N SER A 49 1.30 16.01 11.18
CA SER A 49 0.97 15.21 12.36
C SER A 49 0.60 13.77 11.98
N PRO A 50 1.13 12.75 12.66
CA PRO A 50 0.79 11.34 12.38
C PRO A 50 -0.71 11.05 12.53
N ASP A 51 -1.40 11.78 13.41
CA ASP A 51 -2.84 11.61 13.68
C ASP A 51 -3.73 12.12 12.54
N ARG A 52 -3.19 12.92 11.61
CA ARG A 52 -3.95 13.52 10.51
C ARG A 52 -4.53 12.45 9.59
N ALA A 53 -3.76 11.41 9.28
CA ALA A 53 -4.20 10.29 8.44
C ALA A 53 -5.39 9.54 9.04
N GLY A 54 -5.38 9.29 10.36
CA GLY A 54 -6.49 8.64 11.05
C GLY A 54 -7.78 9.46 10.96
N ARG A 55 -7.68 10.78 11.11
CA ARG A 55 -8.84 11.70 10.98
C ARG A 55 -9.37 11.76 9.56
N LEU A 56 -8.48 11.77 8.57
CA LEU A 56 -8.85 11.69 7.14
C LEU A 56 -9.58 10.39 6.83
N ASN A 57 -9.13 9.25 7.38
CA ASN A 57 -9.86 7.99 7.24
C ASN A 57 -11.27 8.07 7.85
N ASN A 58 -11.39 8.64 9.05
CA ASN A 58 -12.69 8.76 9.70
C ASN A 58 -13.63 9.70 8.94
N LEU A 59 -13.14 10.85 8.48
CA LEU A 59 -13.89 11.77 7.63
C LEU A 59 -14.35 11.07 6.34
N GLY A 60 -13.44 10.38 5.65
CA GLY A 60 -13.75 9.63 4.43
C GLY A 60 -14.83 8.57 4.63
N ILE A 61 -14.82 7.86 5.77
CA ILE A 61 -15.88 6.89 6.11
C ILE A 61 -17.23 7.59 6.22
N ARG A 62 -17.33 8.70 6.97
CA ARG A 62 -18.60 9.42 7.15
C ARG A 62 -19.14 10.03 5.86
N LEU A 63 -18.25 10.54 5.01
CA LEU A 63 -18.61 11.03 3.68
C LEU A 63 -19.13 9.91 2.77
N ASN A 64 -18.50 8.73 2.79
CA ASN A 64 -18.96 7.57 2.04
C ASN A 64 -20.31 7.03 2.56
N ASP A 65 -20.52 7.04 3.88
CA ASP A 65 -21.80 6.70 4.51
C ASP A 65 -22.90 7.67 4.04
N LYS A 66 -22.59 8.96 3.93
CA LYS A 66 -23.52 9.99 3.44
C LYS A 66 -23.85 9.79 1.96
N PHE A 67 -22.83 9.58 1.12
CA PHE A 67 -23.01 9.27 -0.29
C PHE A 67 -23.93 8.06 -0.49
N SER A 68 -23.74 7.00 0.29
CA SER A 68 -24.56 5.78 0.19
C SER A 68 -26.05 6.04 0.44
N ARG A 69 -26.39 7.13 1.15
CA ARG A 69 -27.77 7.50 1.48
C ARG A 69 -28.34 8.58 0.55
N THR A 70 -27.52 9.54 0.14
CA THR A 70 -27.98 10.71 -0.64
C THR A 70 -27.71 10.58 -2.13
N GLY A 71 -26.79 9.70 -2.53
CA GLY A 71 -26.28 9.60 -3.91
C GLY A 71 -25.44 10.82 -4.34
N ALA A 72 -25.09 11.72 -3.43
CA ALA A 72 -24.37 12.95 -3.76
C ALA A 72 -22.91 12.66 -4.12
N LEU A 73 -22.59 12.70 -5.43
CA LEU A 73 -21.25 12.41 -5.94
C LEU A 73 -20.15 13.29 -5.34
N ALA A 74 -20.48 14.52 -4.93
CA ALA A 74 -19.52 15.41 -4.25
C ALA A 74 -19.01 14.82 -2.93
N ASP A 75 -19.89 14.18 -2.14
CA ASP A 75 -19.49 13.52 -0.89
C ASP A 75 -18.59 12.30 -1.18
N LEU A 76 -18.85 11.56 -2.27
CA LEU A 76 -18.00 10.44 -2.70
C LEU A 76 -16.60 10.88 -3.14
N GLU A 77 -16.51 11.95 -3.94
CA GLU A 77 -15.23 12.50 -4.38
C GLU A 77 -14.39 13.00 -3.19
N GLU A 78 -15.03 13.65 -2.21
CA GLU A 78 -14.36 14.08 -0.98
C GLU A 78 -13.90 12.87 -0.14
N ALA A 79 -14.68 11.80 -0.07
CA ALA A 79 -14.32 10.56 0.61
C ALA A 79 -13.06 9.92 -0.03
N LYS A 80 -13.08 9.78 -1.36
CA LYS A 80 -11.95 9.28 -2.16
C LYS A 80 -10.69 10.10 -1.91
N GLN A 81 -10.79 11.42 -1.96
CA GLN A 81 -9.66 12.31 -1.71
C GLN A 81 -9.12 12.15 -0.28
N SER A 82 -10.01 12.01 0.71
CA SER A 82 -9.62 11.80 2.11
C SER A 82 -8.83 10.51 2.29
N PHE A 83 -9.29 9.40 1.71
CA PHE A 83 -8.58 8.12 1.75
C PHE A 83 -7.25 8.14 1.01
N ALA A 84 -7.20 8.74 -0.19
CA ALA A 84 -5.97 8.87 -0.97
C ALA A 84 -4.92 9.72 -0.22
N THR A 85 -5.34 10.83 0.38
CA THR A 85 -4.47 11.70 1.18
C THR A 85 -3.93 10.97 2.41
N SER A 86 -4.76 10.15 3.06
CA SER A 86 -4.33 9.31 4.18
C SER A 86 -3.28 8.28 3.79
N LEU A 87 -3.47 7.57 2.66
CA LEU A 87 -2.51 6.61 2.13
C LEU A 87 -1.14 7.26 1.83
N GLY A 88 -1.16 8.47 1.27
CA GLY A 88 0.03 9.26 0.94
C GLY A 88 0.71 9.92 2.16
N HIS A 89 0.13 9.86 3.36
CA HIS A 89 0.62 10.61 4.52
C HIS A 89 1.88 9.98 5.13
N LEU A 90 3.07 10.42 4.69
CA LEU A 90 4.36 9.80 5.01
C LEU A 90 4.67 9.68 6.52
N ASN A 91 4.19 10.63 7.34
CA ASN A 91 4.45 10.63 8.78
C ASN A 91 3.47 9.75 9.59
N ALA A 92 2.47 9.16 8.95
CA ALA A 92 1.51 8.29 9.61
C ALA A 92 1.98 6.84 9.62
N ALA A 93 1.52 6.08 10.62
CA ALA A 93 1.83 4.66 10.72
C ALA A 93 1.32 3.89 9.48
N ILE A 94 2.11 2.91 9.03
CA ILE A 94 1.87 2.17 7.77
C ILE A 94 0.48 1.51 7.76
N ASN A 95 0.02 1.00 8.90
CA ASN A 95 -1.31 0.40 9.05
C ASN A 95 -2.45 1.41 8.82
N VAL A 96 -2.30 2.66 9.28
CA VAL A 96 -3.31 3.72 9.08
C VAL A 96 -3.37 4.13 7.61
N ARG A 97 -2.21 4.25 6.97
CA ARG A 97 -2.09 4.55 5.53
C ARG A 97 -2.74 3.45 4.68
N LEU A 98 -2.44 2.20 4.99
CA LEU A 98 -3.04 1.03 4.34
C LEU A 98 -4.53 0.93 4.55
N GLN A 99 -5.02 1.32 5.73
CA GLN A 99 -6.46 1.42 5.95
C GLN A 99 -7.11 2.42 5.00
N GLY A 100 -6.48 3.58 4.74
CA GLY A 100 -6.95 4.55 3.75
C GLY A 100 -7.06 3.92 2.35
N GLY A 101 -5.99 3.28 1.87
CA GLY A 101 -5.99 2.58 0.59
C GLY A 101 -7.04 1.46 0.50
N ARG A 102 -7.19 0.65 1.56
CA ARG A 102 -8.21 -0.40 1.62
C ARG A 102 -9.63 0.18 1.58
N ARG A 103 -9.89 1.25 2.32
CA ARG A 103 -11.21 1.91 2.33
C ARG A 103 -11.55 2.49 0.96
N PHE A 104 -10.59 3.12 0.29
CA PHE A 104 -10.72 3.57 -1.09
C PHE A 104 -11.11 2.40 -2.02
N LEU A 105 -10.38 1.29 -1.96
CA LEU A 105 -10.61 0.14 -2.84
C LEU A 105 -11.90 -0.64 -2.51
N SER A 106 -12.45 -0.46 -1.31
CA SER A 106 -13.73 -1.05 -0.92
C SER A 106 -14.96 -0.28 -1.44
N ILE A 107 -14.76 0.90 -2.02
CA ILE A 107 -15.86 1.70 -2.58
C ILE A 107 -16.48 0.93 -3.77
N PRO A 108 -17.81 0.77 -3.82
CA PRO A 108 -18.48 0.12 -4.96
C PRO A 108 -18.13 0.79 -6.28
N HIS A 109 -17.89 -0.02 -7.32
CA HIS A 109 -17.55 0.45 -8.68
C HIS A 109 -16.25 1.28 -8.78
N ILE A 110 -15.39 1.29 -7.76
CA ILE A 110 -14.12 2.02 -7.80
C ILE A 110 -13.17 1.51 -8.91
N SER A 111 -13.34 0.28 -9.38
CA SER A 111 -12.54 -0.29 -10.47
C SER A 111 -12.68 0.47 -11.79
N SER A 112 -13.71 1.32 -11.96
CA SER A 112 -13.87 2.22 -13.11
C SER A 112 -13.20 3.58 -12.92
N ASP A 113 -12.72 3.89 -11.71
CA ASP A 113 -12.01 5.13 -11.43
C ASP A 113 -10.58 5.09 -11.97
N LYS A 114 -10.15 6.19 -12.60
CA LYS A 114 -8.81 6.31 -13.20
C LYS A 114 -7.69 6.26 -12.16
N SER A 115 -7.94 6.72 -10.95
CA SER A 115 -6.99 6.75 -9.83
C SER A 115 -6.91 5.43 -9.08
N ALA A 116 -7.87 4.51 -9.26
CA ALA A 116 -7.94 3.28 -8.48
C ALA A 116 -6.70 2.40 -8.63
N PHE A 117 -6.15 2.29 -9.84
CA PHE A 117 -4.94 1.50 -10.06
C PHE A 117 -3.73 2.09 -9.31
N GLU A 118 -3.57 3.41 -9.34
CA GLU A 118 -2.46 4.08 -8.65
C GLU A 118 -2.58 3.91 -7.13
N ILE A 119 -3.79 4.06 -6.58
CA ILE A 119 -4.06 3.83 -5.15
C ILE A 119 -3.81 2.37 -4.77
N ALA A 120 -4.21 1.42 -5.62
CA ALA A 120 -3.94 0.01 -5.42
C ALA A 120 -2.44 -0.30 -5.39
N GLU A 121 -1.68 0.21 -6.36
CA GLU A 121 -0.23 0.04 -6.43
C GLU A 121 0.47 0.62 -5.18
N GLN A 122 0.12 1.86 -4.80
CA GLN A 122 0.65 2.49 -3.60
C GLN A 122 0.35 1.67 -2.34
N ALA A 123 -0.86 1.13 -2.21
CA ALA A 123 -1.24 0.31 -1.07
C ALA A 123 -0.45 -1.01 -1.04
N ILE A 124 -0.33 -1.72 -2.17
CA ILE A 124 0.41 -2.99 -2.23
C ILE A 124 1.89 -2.80 -1.88
N ASN A 125 2.51 -1.69 -2.31
CA ASN A 125 3.91 -1.39 -2.01
C ASN A 125 4.19 -1.15 -0.51
N LEU A 126 3.15 -0.87 0.30
CA LEU A 126 3.29 -0.74 1.75
C LEU A 126 3.20 -2.07 2.51
N ILE A 127 2.63 -3.13 1.90
CA ILE A 127 2.42 -4.43 2.57
C ILE A 127 3.74 -5.06 3.07
N PRO A 128 4.83 -5.12 2.26
CA PRO A 128 6.08 -5.70 2.73
C PRO A 128 6.67 -4.96 3.94
N LEU A 129 6.38 -3.67 4.08
CA LEU A 129 6.89 -2.82 5.16
C LEU A 129 6.15 -3.02 6.49
N LEU A 130 4.93 -3.57 6.48
CA LEU A 130 4.22 -3.96 7.70
C LEU A 130 4.85 -5.17 8.39
N SER A 131 5.43 -6.09 7.62
CA SER A 131 5.97 -7.35 8.12
C SER A 131 7.41 -7.19 8.58
N THR A 132 7.60 -6.49 9.70
CA THR A 132 8.92 -6.45 10.34
C THR A 132 9.20 -7.78 11.03
N ARG A 133 10.43 -8.29 10.88
CA ARG A 133 10.88 -9.56 11.51
C ARG A 133 10.89 -9.49 13.04
N SER A 134 10.81 -8.29 13.62
CA SER A 134 10.89 -8.06 15.06
C SER A 134 9.57 -8.24 15.81
N LEU A 135 8.42 -8.33 15.12
CA LEU A 135 7.11 -8.50 15.76
C LEU A 135 6.89 -9.95 16.24
N PRO A 136 6.20 -10.17 17.37
CA PRO A 136 5.70 -11.50 17.73
C PRO A 136 4.76 -12.06 16.64
N ASN A 137 4.74 -13.39 16.47
CA ASN A 137 3.93 -14.04 15.42
C ASN A 137 2.41 -13.79 15.56
N SER A 138 1.90 -13.59 16.78
CA SER A 138 0.49 -13.22 17.01
C SER A 138 0.16 -11.84 16.44
N ASP A 139 1.02 -10.86 16.72
CA ASP A 139 0.81 -9.46 16.37
C ASP A 139 1.01 -9.26 14.86
N ARG A 140 1.98 -9.97 14.28
CA ARG A 140 2.17 -10.01 12.83
C ARG A 140 0.94 -10.59 12.13
N ARG A 141 0.41 -11.74 12.59
CA ARG A 141 -0.82 -12.32 12.01
C ARG A 141 -2.02 -11.40 12.16
N HIS A 142 -2.16 -10.72 13.30
CA HIS A 142 -3.22 -9.75 13.50
C HIS A 142 -3.12 -8.62 12.46
N LEU A 143 -1.95 -8.02 12.28
CA LEU A 143 -1.73 -6.97 11.28
C LEU A 143 -1.97 -7.46 9.85
N LEU A 144 -1.51 -8.67 9.50
CA LEU A 144 -1.73 -9.25 8.17
C LEU A 144 -3.20 -9.59 7.91
N SER A 145 -3.95 -10.03 8.92
CA SER A 145 -5.39 -10.28 8.78
C SER A 145 -6.16 -9.00 8.39
N GLN A 146 -5.70 -7.83 8.86
CA GLN A 146 -6.32 -6.54 8.56
C GLN A 146 -6.10 -6.07 7.11
N ILE A 147 -5.20 -6.71 6.36
CA ILE A 147 -4.94 -6.39 4.94
C ILE A 147 -5.25 -7.55 4.00
N SER A 148 -5.83 -8.64 4.52
CA SER A 148 -6.30 -9.76 3.70
C SER A 148 -7.32 -9.26 2.67
N GLY A 149 -7.24 -9.78 1.44
CA GLY A 149 -8.08 -9.37 0.31
C GLY A 149 -7.56 -8.17 -0.48
N LEU A 150 -6.69 -7.33 0.11
CA LEU A 150 -6.19 -6.11 -0.55
C LEU A 150 -5.48 -6.39 -1.88
N SER A 151 -4.71 -7.48 -1.95
CA SER A 151 -4.05 -7.92 -3.19
C SER A 151 -5.02 -8.43 -4.24
N SER A 152 -6.14 -9.03 -3.82
CA SER A 152 -7.20 -9.44 -4.74
C SER A 152 -7.94 -8.23 -5.31
N ASP A 153 -8.25 -7.25 -4.47
CA ASP A 153 -8.86 -5.98 -4.89
C ASP A 153 -7.94 -5.24 -5.86
N ALA A 154 -6.64 -5.16 -5.56
CA ALA A 154 -5.64 -4.55 -6.44
C ALA A 154 -5.53 -5.25 -7.80
N ALA A 155 -5.54 -6.59 -7.81
CA ALA A 155 -5.53 -7.37 -9.05
C ALA A 155 -6.81 -7.16 -9.88
N ALA A 156 -7.98 -7.11 -9.22
CA ALA A 156 -9.24 -6.82 -9.89
C ALA A 156 -9.22 -5.43 -10.54
N VAL A 157 -8.76 -4.41 -9.82
CA VAL A 157 -8.60 -3.05 -10.34
C VAL A 157 -7.63 -2.99 -11.51
N ALA A 158 -6.51 -3.72 -11.45
CA ALA A 158 -5.56 -3.80 -12.56
C ALA A 158 -6.19 -4.35 -13.84
N LEU A 159 -6.98 -5.42 -13.73
CA LEU A 159 -7.69 -6.01 -14.86
C LEU A 159 -8.77 -5.06 -15.42
N CYS A 160 -9.55 -4.42 -14.56
CA CYS A 160 -10.55 -3.42 -14.96
C CYS A 160 -9.93 -2.19 -15.63
N SER A 161 -8.72 -1.81 -15.19
CA SER A 161 -7.94 -0.71 -15.77
C SER A 161 -7.19 -1.10 -17.06
N LYS A 162 -7.49 -2.27 -17.64
CA LYS A 162 -6.86 -2.82 -18.85
C LYS A 162 -5.34 -2.94 -18.76
N LYS A 163 -4.80 -3.14 -17.55
CA LYS A 163 -3.39 -3.49 -17.36
C LYS A 163 -3.14 -4.93 -17.79
N SER A 164 -1.88 -5.29 -18.01
CA SER A 164 -1.54 -6.64 -18.44
C SER A 164 -1.88 -7.65 -17.32
N PRO A 165 -2.30 -8.88 -17.66
CA PRO A 165 -2.51 -9.93 -16.66
C PRO A 165 -1.27 -10.24 -15.82
N ALA A 166 -0.07 -9.98 -16.37
CA ALA A 166 1.19 -10.10 -15.64
C ALA A 166 1.26 -9.16 -14.42
N ILE A 167 0.80 -7.91 -14.56
CA ILE A 167 0.75 -6.95 -13.45
C ILE A 167 -0.22 -7.42 -12.37
N ALA A 168 -1.39 -7.95 -12.75
CA ALA A 168 -2.36 -8.48 -11.79
C ALA A 168 -1.76 -9.66 -10.98
N ILE A 169 -0.99 -10.54 -11.63
CA ILE A 169 -0.27 -11.63 -10.95
C ILE A 169 0.80 -11.07 -10.01
N GLU A 170 1.59 -10.10 -10.44
CA GLU A 170 2.62 -9.48 -9.62
C GLU A 170 2.05 -8.86 -8.33
N LEU A 171 0.90 -8.17 -8.43
CA LEU A 171 0.20 -7.62 -7.27
C LEU A 171 -0.29 -8.70 -6.30
N LEU A 172 -0.78 -9.84 -6.82
CA LEU A 172 -1.16 -10.99 -6.01
C LEU A 172 0.04 -11.63 -5.29
N GLU A 173 1.15 -11.82 -6.01
CA GLU A 173 2.36 -12.42 -5.46
C GLU A 173 2.98 -11.53 -4.38
N THR A 174 2.94 -10.20 -4.54
CA THR A 174 3.48 -9.25 -3.57
C THR A 174 2.78 -9.37 -2.22
N GLY A 175 1.45 -9.51 -2.20
CA GLY A 175 0.71 -9.75 -0.95
C GLY A 175 0.84 -11.16 -0.43
N ARG A 176 0.87 -12.17 -1.30
CA ARG A 176 0.95 -13.59 -0.91
C ARG A 176 2.31 -13.97 -0.36
N ALA A 177 3.42 -13.46 -0.89
CA ALA A 177 4.76 -13.75 -0.38
C ALA A 177 4.92 -13.33 1.09
N VAL A 178 4.27 -12.22 1.45
CA VAL A 178 4.26 -11.70 2.83
C VAL A 178 3.39 -12.57 3.76
N ILE A 179 2.26 -13.08 3.26
CA ILE A 179 1.36 -13.97 4.03
C ILE A 179 1.91 -15.42 4.10
N ALA A 180 2.54 -15.92 3.03
CA ALA A 180 3.06 -17.28 2.94
C ALA A 180 4.36 -17.49 3.74
N GLY A 181 5.11 -16.41 4.03
CA GLY A 181 6.21 -16.42 4.99
C GLY A 181 5.81 -16.86 6.40
N ASP A 182 4.51 -16.86 6.73
CA ASP A 182 3.96 -17.31 8.02
C ASP A 182 3.53 -18.80 8.06
N ASN A 183 3.44 -19.49 6.92
CA ASN A 183 3.00 -20.91 6.89
C ASN A 183 4.14 -21.92 7.04
N THR A 184 5.40 -21.51 6.98
CA THR A 184 6.55 -22.43 6.90
C THR A 184 7.29 -22.67 8.23
N SER A 185 6.77 -22.21 9.37
CA SER A 185 7.41 -22.47 10.68
C SER A 185 6.86 -23.65 11.50
N SER A 186 5.97 -24.49 10.97
CA SER A 186 5.64 -25.77 11.65
C SER A 186 5.54 -27.03 10.80
N ALA A 187 5.62 -26.95 9.47
CA ALA A 187 5.86 -28.13 8.64
C ALA A 187 6.33 -27.68 7.26
N ILE A 188 7.64 -27.54 7.08
CA ILE A 188 8.45 -28.26 6.10
C ILE A 188 9.89 -27.75 6.32
N SER A 189 10.75 -28.67 6.71
CA SER A 189 12.18 -28.56 6.43
C SER A 189 12.36 -28.37 4.92
N TYR A 190 12.49 -27.12 4.47
CA TYR A 190 12.89 -26.83 3.09
C TYR A 190 14.37 -26.50 3.07
N SER A 191 15.13 -27.56 2.78
CA SER A 191 16.49 -27.54 2.29
C SER A 191 16.69 -26.59 1.09
N PRO A 192 17.94 -26.17 0.78
CA PRO A 192 18.29 -25.04 -0.11
C PRO A 192 18.05 -25.26 -1.62
N SER A 193 16.89 -25.74 -2.04
CA SER A 193 16.63 -26.17 -3.43
C SER A 193 15.73 -25.23 -4.26
N TYR A 194 15.32 -24.07 -3.75
CA TYR A 194 14.56 -23.06 -4.52
C TYR A 194 15.46 -22.12 -5.33
N ARG A 195 16.39 -22.68 -6.12
CA ARG A 195 17.09 -21.94 -7.18
C ARG A 195 16.79 -22.46 -8.59
N VAL A 196 15.91 -23.44 -8.76
CA VAL A 196 15.53 -23.93 -10.10
C VAL A 196 14.05 -24.31 -10.11
N LEU A 197 13.39 -24.07 -11.25
CA LEU A 197 12.02 -24.46 -11.64
C LEU A 197 11.01 -23.31 -11.81
N ILE A 198 11.41 -22.29 -12.58
CA ILE A 198 10.54 -21.80 -13.65
C ILE A 198 10.47 -22.92 -14.70
N THR A 199 9.56 -23.87 -14.51
CA THR A 199 9.11 -24.77 -15.58
C THR A 199 7.63 -25.09 -15.42
N ARG A 200 6.78 -24.29 -16.06
CA ARG A 200 5.65 -24.85 -16.81
C ARG A 200 5.71 -24.37 -18.25
N LYS A 201 6.22 -25.28 -19.08
CA LYS A 201 5.91 -25.38 -20.50
C LYS A 201 4.39 -25.40 -20.67
N SER A 202 3.86 -24.48 -21.47
CA SER A 202 2.75 -24.81 -22.38
C SER A 202 2.63 -23.75 -23.47
N VAL A 203 2.98 -24.17 -24.69
CA VAL A 203 2.61 -23.60 -26.00
C VAL A 203 3.22 -22.25 -26.39
N VAL A 204 4.49 -22.27 -26.81
CA VAL A 204 5.03 -21.22 -27.70
C VAL A 204 5.80 -21.90 -28.84
N SER A 205 5.47 -21.52 -30.07
CA SER A 205 5.91 -22.15 -31.31
C SER A 205 7.42 -22.06 -31.54
N LYS A 206 8.01 -23.01 -32.28
CA LYS A 206 9.47 -23.17 -32.48
C LYS A 206 10.15 -21.93 -33.07
N THR A 207 9.42 -21.05 -33.74
CA THR A 207 9.97 -19.91 -34.49
C THR A 207 10.29 -18.72 -33.58
N GLU A 208 9.53 -18.50 -32.50
CA GLU A 208 9.76 -17.40 -31.53
C GLU A 208 10.92 -17.68 -30.55
N ARG A 209 11.28 -18.95 -30.35
CA ARG A 209 12.40 -19.34 -29.48
C ARG A 209 13.76 -18.81 -29.95
N ARG A 210 13.95 -18.62 -31.25
CA ARG A 210 15.22 -18.11 -31.80
C ARG A 210 15.38 -16.59 -31.65
N SER A 211 14.27 -15.86 -31.50
CA SER A 211 14.29 -14.42 -31.23
C SER A 211 14.60 -14.15 -29.76
N LEU A 212 13.91 -14.86 -28.85
CA LEU A 212 14.06 -14.71 -27.40
C LEU A 212 15.47 -15.06 -26.89
N THR A 213 16.16 -16.05 -27.46
CA THR A 213 17.53 -16.39 -27.04
C THR A 213 18.55 -15.31 -27.39
N LYS A 214 18.36 -14.56 -28.49
CA LYS A 214 19.23 -13.43 -28.82
C LYS A 214 19.01 -12.25 -27.87
N THR A 215 17.75 -11.95 -27.53
CA THR A 215 17.40 -10.83 -26.63
C THR A 215 17.83 -11.10 -25.18
N LEU A 216 17.75 -12.36 -24.72
CA LEU A 216 18.22 -12.79 -23.39
C LEU A 216 19.76 -12.80 -23.27
N GLN A 217 20.49 -13.13 -24.35
CA GLN A 217 21.96 -13.03 -24.33
C GLN A 217 22.43 -11.58 -24.26
N VAL A 218 21.77 -10.65 -24.97
CA VAL A 218 22.13 -9.22 -24.95
C VAL A 218 21.85 -8.60 -23.57
N SER A 219 20.72 -8.91 -22.94
CA SER A 219 20.38 -8.40 -21.60
C SER A 219 21.29 -8.97 -20.50
N THR A 220 21.68 -10.24 -20.59
CA THR A 220 22.64 -10.83 -19.64
C THR A 220 24.03 -10.18 -19.80
N LEU A 221 24.47 -9.90 -21.03
CA LEU A 221 25.76 -9.25 -21.28
C LEU A 221 25.79 -7.79 -20.77
N ILE A 222 24.68 -7.06 -20.89
CA ILE A 222 24.55 -5.67 -20.38
C ILE A 222 24.61 -5.65 -18.84
N ILE A 223 23.98 -6.61 -18.16
CA ILE A 223 24.03 -6.72 -16.70
C ILE A 223 25.46 -7.05 -16.20
N TYR A 224 26.16 -7.94 -16.89
CA TYR A 224 27.55 -8.27 -16.53
C TYR A 224 28.53 -7.12 -16.79
N SER A 225 28.33 -6.34 -17.86
CA SER A 225 29.18 -5.17 -18.15
C SER A 225 28.97 -4.03 -17.13
N SER A 226 27.72 -3.75 -16.76
CA SER A 226 27.38 -2.70 -15.78
C SER A 226 27.84 -3.05 -14.35
N ALA A 227 27.78 -4.32 -13.95
CA ALA A 227 28.31 -4.77 -12.67
C ALA A 227 29.85 -4.65 -12.57
N ASN A 228 30.58 -4.91 -13.65
CA ASN A 228 32.04 -4.78 -13.66
C ASN A 228 32.51 -3.31 -13.65
N VAL A 229 31.76 -2.40 -14.27
CA VAL A 229 32.04 -0.96 -14.21
C VAL A 229 31.82 -0.41 -12.80
N ALA A 230 30.77 -0.85 -12.10
CA ALA A 230 30.52 -0.47 -10.71
C ALA A 230 31.59 -1.00 -9.75
N HIS A 231 32.05 -2.24 -9.94
CA HIS A 231 33.10 -2.82 -9.10
C HIS A 231 34.46 -2.12 -9.30
N ASN A 232 34.85 -1.82 -10.54
CA ASN A 232 36.09 -1.09 -10.80
C ASN A 232 36.04 0.38 -10.35
N ALA A 233 34.88 1.05 -10.42
CA ALA A 233 34.72 2.40 -9.89
C ALA A 233 34.91 2.46 -8.36
N SER A 234 34.44 1.44 -7.64
CA SER A 234 34.61 1.34 -6.18
C SER A 234 36.07 1.10 -5.75
N LEU A 235 36.84 0.34 -6.55
CA LEU A 235 38.27 0.07 -6.29
C LEU A 235 39.17 1.29 -6.56
N VAL A 236 38.81 2.14 -7.54
CA VAL A 236 39.56 3.37 -7.83
C VAL A 236 39.32 4.43 -6.75
N HIS A 237 38.10 4.57 -6.23
CA HIS A 237 37.80 5.50 -5.14
C HIS A 237 38.46 5.11 -3.80
N GLY A 238 38.59 3.80 -3.51
CA GLY A 238 39.25 3.31 -2.30
C GLY A 238 40.77 3.54 -2.28
N LYS A 239 41.44 3.61 -3.44
CA LYS A 239 42.88 3.90 -3.50
C LYS A 239 43.19 5.39 -3.36
N VAL A 240 42.35 6.30 -3.88
CA VAL A 240 42.59 7.75 -3.82
C VAL A 240 42.55 8.27 -2.36
N GLN A 241 41.70 7.71 -1.50
CA GLN A 241 41.64 8.11 -0.08
C GLN A 241 42.82 7.59 0.76
N SER A 242 43.52 6.54 0.31
CA SER A 242 44.67 5.98 1.05
C SER A 242 45.99 6.74 0.83
N THR A 243 46.08 7.59 -0.19
CA THR A 243 47.29 8.37 -0.50
C THR A 243 47.30 9.78 0.11
N GLU A 244 46.17 10.26 0.62
CA GLU A 244 46.04 11.63 1.16
C GLU A 244 46.32 11.73 2.66
N THR A 245 46.36 10.60 3.38
CA THR A 245 46.57 10.55 4.84
C THR A 245 48.04 10.47 5.26
N THR A 246 49.00 10.43 4.33
CA THR A 246 50.44 10.31 4.62
C THR A 246 51.27 11.55 4.25
N ARG A 247 50.64 12.67 3.89
CA ARG A 247 51.31 13.98 3.72
C ARG A 247 50.70 15.04 4.63
N LYS A 248 51.09 15.00 5.91
CA LYS A 248 51.21 16.18 6.78
C LYS A 248 52.43 16.00 7.66
#